data_AF-A0A8T5LWT6-F1
#
_entry.id   AF-A0A8T5LWT6-F1
#
_cell.length_a   1.000
_cell.length_b   1.000
_cell.length_c   1.000
_cell.angle_alpha   90.00
_cell.angle_beta   90.00
_cell.angle_gamma   90.00
#
_symmetry.space_group_name_H-M   'P 1'
#
loop_
_entity.id
_entity.type
_entity.pdbx_description
1 polymer ?
#
loop_
_entity_poly.entity_id
_entity_poly.type
_entity_poly.pdbx_seq_one_letter_code
_entity_poly.pdbx_strand_id
1 'polypeptide(L)'
;MTIDTAKEIRRAVDTGKVVFGFRQTEKNVLKGKGQIVIVSRNCPQRLSEKIQYLSQIAGIPFFELERNALYLGSICGKPFLVSSLLVLDKGKSKVLEIPKDTPPGSKRTQKKRKPITKKTSKKGKTKKKKQPATKKIREKISQKKSKKATQKQKRKTKKTGKKIIKKGKTKKTKTKKRR
;
A
#
# COMPACT_ATOMS: atom_id res chain seq x y z
N MET A 1 -28.52 14.18 7.05
CA MET A 1 -27.86 15.14 6.15
C MET A 1 -26.96 14.36 5.21
N THR A 2 -27.24 14.40 3.91
CA THR A 2 -26.41 13.76 2.87
C THR A 2 -25.27 14.71 2.54
N ILE A 3 -24.02 14.29 2.81
CA ILE A 3 -22.84 15.10 2.55
C ILE A 3 -22.37 14.84 1.11
N ASP A 4 -22.27 15.90 0.31
CA ASP A 4 -21.73 15.82 -1.06
C ASP A 4 -20.20 15.76 -1.04
N THR A 5 -19.66 14.54 -0.96
CA THR A 5 -18.21 14.28 -0.85
C THR A 5 -17.39 14.99 -1.93
N ALA A 6 -17.86 14.98 -3.19
CA ALA A 6 -17.15 15.59 -4.32
C ALA A 6 -17.01 17.11 -4.16
N LYS A 7 -18.08 17.78 -3.74
CA LYS A 7 -18.10 19.23 -3.53
C LYS A 7 -17.20 19.63 -2.36
N GLU A 8 -17.22 18.85 -1.28
CA GLU A 8 -16.39 19.10 -0.10
C GLU A 8 -14.89 18.87 -0.38
N ILE A 9 -14.53 17.84 -1.16
CA ILE A 9 -13.14 17.65 -1.60
C ILE A 9 -12.67 18.84 -2.44
N ARG A 10 -13.48 19.32 -3.39
CA ARG A 10 -13.11 20.48 -4.21
C ARG A 10 -12.90 21.73 -3.38
N ARG A 11 -13.82 22.01 -2.43
CA ARG A 11 -13.67 23.11 -1.47
C ARG A 11 -12.39 22.99 -0.63
N ALA A 12 -12.00 21.78 -0.24
CA ALA A 12 -10.76 21.55 0.50
C ALA A 12 -9.52 21.88 -0.33
N VAL A 13 -9.56 21.57 -1.64
CA VAL A 13 -8.48 21.91 -2.58
C VAL A 13 -8.41 23.41 -2.82
N ASP A 14 -9.55 24.07 -2.99
CA ASP A 14 -9.60 25.51 -3.33
C ASP A 14 -9.25 26.40 -2.13
N THR A 15 -9.72 26.05 -0.92
CA THR A 15 -9.57 26.90 0.28
C THR A 15 -8.52 26.41 1.27
N GLY A 16 -8.05 25.19 1.12
CA GLY A 16 -7.19 24.51 2.09
C GLY A 16 -5.80 24.20 1.55
N LYS A 17 -5.12 23.29 2.25
CA LYS A 17 -3.81 22.77 1.86
C LYS A 17 -3.92 21.26 1.69
N VAL A 18 -3.74 20.80 0.46
CA VAL A 18 -3.88 19.39 0.09
C VAL A 18 -2.61 18.92 -0.60
N VAL A 19 -2.21 17.70 -0.27
CA VAL A 19 -1.07 17.01 -0.87
C VAL A 19 -1.60 15.89 -1.75
N PHE A 20 -1.05 15.74 -2.95
CA PHE A 20 -1.49 14.75 -3.92
C PHE A 20 -0.45 13.65 -4.12
N GLY A 21 -0.92 12.44 -4.36
CA GLY A 21 -0.12 11.29 -4.74
C GLY A 21 0.40 10.48 -3.54
N PHE A 22 0.69 9.21 -3.82
CA PHE A 22 1.02 8.21 -2.80
C PHE A 22 2.30 8.55 -2.02
N ARG A 23 3.38 8.90 -2.73
CA ARG A 23 4.70 9.13 -2.12
C ARG A 23 4.70 10.33 -1.16
N GLN A 24 3.96 11.39 -1.50
CA GLN A 24 3.88 12.59 -0.67
C GLN A 24 2.95 12.36 0.52
N THR A 25 1.81 11.68 0.29
CA THR A 25 0.90 11.26 1.36
C THR A 25 1.61 10.38 2.38
N GLU A 26 2.33 9.34 1.95
CA GLU A 26 3.11 8.46 2.83
C GLU A 26 4.07 9.26 3.71
N LYS A 27 4.85 10.17 3.13
CA LYS A 27 5.82 11.01 3.88
C LYS A 27 5.15 11.88 4.94
N ASN A 28 3.97 12.42 4.67
CA ASN A 28 3.28 13.29 5.61
C ASN A 28 2.53 12.51 6.69
N VAL A 29 1.95 11.36 6.34
CA VAL A 29 1.33 10.44 7.32
C VAL A 29 2.39 9.91 8.29
N LEU A 30 3.59 9.55 7.80
CA LEU A 30 4.72 9.16 8.66
C LEU A 30 5.16 10.28 9.61
N LYS A 31 5.03 11.54 9.20
CA LYS A 31 5.28 12.71 10.05
C LYS A 31 4.13 13.00 11.02
N GLY A 32 3.01 12.27 10.95
CA GLY A 32 1.79 12.55 11.70
C GLY A 32 1.11 13.87 11.31
N LYS A 33 1.41 14.40 10.12
CA LYS A 33 0.81 15.63 9.62
C LYS A 33 -0.32 15.27 8.66
N GLY A 34 -1.55 15.65 8.99
CA GLY A 34 -2.70 15.38 8.14
C GLY A 34 -4.00 15.25 8.92
N GLN A 35 -5.10 15.66 8.31
CA GLN A 35 -6.43 15.61 8.90
C GLN A 35 -7.24 14.42 8.41
N ILE A 36 -7.15 14.09 7.12
CA ILE A 36 -7.82 12.94 6.51
C ILE A 36 -7.05 12.48 5.26
N VAL A 37 -6.98 11.17 5.06
CA VAL A 37 -6.45 10.54 3.85
C VAL A 37 -7.61 10.03 3.02
N ILE A 38 -7.62 10.38 1.73
CA ILE A 38 -8.61 9.90 0.77
C ILE A 38 -7.92 9.10 -0.33
N VAL A 39 -8.44 7.91 -0.63
CA VAL A 39 -7.91 6.99 -1.62
C VAL A 39 -8.98 6.67 -2.66
N SER A 40 -8.60 6.57 -3.93
CA SER A 40 -9.52 6.13 -4.99
C SER A 40 -9.66 4.60 -5.02
N ARG A 41 -10.82 4.07 -5.40
CA ARG A 41 -11.08 2.62 -5.55
C ARG A 41 -10.08 1.87 -6.44
N ASN A 42 -9.59 2.51 -7.49
CA ASN A 42 -8.61 1.93 -8.43
C ASN A 42 -7.16 1.92 -7.87
N CYS A 43 -6.96 2.17 -6.58
CA CYS A 43 -5.62 2.08 -6.03
C CYS A 43 -5.13 0.62 -6.00
N PRO A 44 -3.88 0.34 -6.41
CA PRO A 44 -3.28 -0.97 -6.22
C PRO A 44 -3.37 -1.36 -4.74
N GLN A 45 -3.85 -2.57 -4.47
CA GLN A 45 -4.12 -3.03 -3.11
C GLN A 45 -2.91 -2.90 -2.16
N ARG A 46 -1.70 -3.17 -2.66
CA ARG A 46 -0.44 -2.98 -1.89
C ARG A 46 -0.24 -1.54 -1.38
N LEU A 47 -0.70 -0.55 -2.14
CA LEU A 47 -0.58 0.87 -1.78
C LEU A 47 -1.71 1.26 -0.83
N SER A 48 -2.94 0.81 -1.10
CA SER A 48 -4.09 1.05 -0.23
C SER A 48 -3.82 0.49 1.19
N GLU A 49 -3.45 -0.79 1.30
CA GLU A 49 -3.14 -1.45 2.58
C GLU A 49 -2.02 -0.74 3.34
N LYS A 50 -0.98 -0.30 2.62
CA LYS A 50 0.15 0.41 3.22
C LYS A 50 -0.28 1.75 3.81
N ILE A 51 -1.04 2.56 3.07
CA ILE A 51 -1.55 3.84 3.59
C ILE A 51 -2.55 3.61 4.72
N GLN A 52 -3.42 2.61 4.60
CA GLN A 52 -4.41 2.29 5.63
C GLN A 52 -3.72 1.94 6.94
N TYR A 53 -2.71 1.07 6.91
CA TYR A 53 -1.89 0.73 8.07
C TYR A 53 -1.18 1.95 8.68
N LEU A 54 -0.55 2.78 7.85
CA LEU A 54 0.13 3.99 8.31
C LEU A 54 -0.85 5.00 8.95
N SER A 55 -2.04 5.14 8.36
CA SER A 55 -3.08 6.05 8.86
C SER A 55 -3.62 5.57 10.20
N GLN A 56 -3.78 4.26 10.39
CA GLN A 56 -4.17 3.66 11.67
C GLN A 56 -3.14 3.95 12.78
N ILE A 57 -1.84 3.83 12.49
CA ILE A 57 -0.80 4.14 13.47
C ILE A 57 -0.77 5.64 13.79
N ALA A 58 -0.94 6.49 12.77
CA ALA A 58 -0.96 7.93 12.94
C ALA A 58 -2.25 8.46 13.60
N GLY A 59 -3.30 7.64 13.70
CA GLY A 59 -4.63 8.06 14.16
C GLY A 59 -5.34 9.00 13.19
N ILE A 60 -4.96 9.00 11.90
CA ILE A 60 -5.56 9.83 10.86
C ILE A 60 -6.69 9.03 10.22
N PRO A 61 -7.89 9.62 10.03
CA PRO A 61 -8.99 8.95 9.36
C PRO A 61 -8.65 8.61 7.91
N PHE A 62 -9.03 7.40 7.53
CA PHE A 62 -8.89 6.87 6.19
C PHE A 62 -10.28 6.76 5.55
N PHE A 63 -10.38 7.22 4.31
CA PHE A 63 -11.61 7.13 3.53
C PHE A 63 -11.31 6.64 2.11
N GLU A 64 -11.96 5.56 1.71
CA GLU A 64 -11.90 5.04 0.36
C GLU A 64 -13.10 5.52 -0.44
N LEU A 65 -12.84 6.21 -1.56
CA LEU A 65 -13.87 6.60 -2.49
C LEU A 65 -14.28 5.42 -3.35
N GLU A 66 -15.58 5.29 -3.61
CA GLU A 66 -16.13 4.28 -4.52
C GLU A 66 -15.76 4.51 -6.00
N ARG A 67 -15.21 5.68 -6.33
CA ARG A 67 -14.90 6.13 -7.70
C ARG A 67 -13.41 6.04 -8.04
N ASN A 68 -13.12 6.10 -9.34
CA ASN A 68 -11.77 5.94 -9.89
C ASN A 68 -10.86 7.17 -9.67
N ALA A 69 -9.55 6.97 -9.83
CA ALA A 69 -8.53 8.01 -9.71
C ALA A 69 -8.70 9.18 -10.70
N LEU A 70 -9.33 8.92 -11.86
CA LEU A 70 -9.64 9.96 -12.86
C LEU A 70 -10.68 10.93 -12.31
N TYR A 71 -11.76 10.39 -11.74
CA TYR A 71 -12.83 11.19 -11.12
C TYR A 71 -12.29 12.06 -9.97
N LEU A 72 -11.39 11.49 -9.15
CA LEU A 72 -10.74 12.23 -8.07
C LEU A 72 -9.86 13.38 -8.61
N GLY A 73 -9.12 13.13 -9.70
CA GLY A 73 -8.33 14.16 -10.40
C GLY A 73 -9.21 15.28 -10.94
N SER A 74 -10.34 14.95 -11.57
CA SER A 74 -11.33 15.91 -12.09
C SER A 74 -11.93 16.79 -10.99
N ILE A 75 -12.31 16.21 -9.83
CA ILE A 75 -12.80 16.97 -8.68
C ILE A 75 -11.74 17.95 -8.19
N CYS A 76 -10.48 17.51 -8.12
CA CYS A 76 -9.36 18.32 -7.66
C CYS A 76 -8.86 19.33 -8.71
N GLY A 77 -9.44 19.36 -9.92
CA GLY A 77 -8.99 20.23 -11.01
C GLY A 77 -7.58 19.92 -11.51
N LYS A 78 -7.14 18.66 -11.44
CA LYS A 78 -5.80 18.24 -11.89
C LYS A 78 -5.89 17.47 -13.22
N PRO A 79 -5.00 17.74 -14.19
CA PRO A 79 -4.99 17.06 -15.49
C PRO A 79 -4.41 15.63 -15.41
N PHE A 80 -4.13 15.12 -14.21
CA PHE A 80 -3.53 13.81 -13.97
C PHE A 80 -4.35 12.99 -12.99
N LEU A 81 -4.13 11.67 -13.04
CA LEU A 81 -4.78 10.69 -12.15
C LEU A 81 -4.29 10.86 -10.71
N VAL A 82 -5.23 11.03 -9.78
CA VAL A 82 -4.92 11.12 -8.35
C VAL A 82 -5.31 9.81 -7.68
N SER A 83 -4.32 9.02 -7.30
CA SER A 83 -4.55 7.74 -6.60
C SER A 83 -4.92 7.96 -5.12
N SER A 84 -4.21 8.87 -4.46
CA SER A 84 -4.43 9.24 -3.06
C SER A 84 -4.19 10.72 -2.87
N LEU A 85 -4.89 11.31 -1.91
CA LEU A 85 -4.69 12.67 -1.46
C LEU A 85 -4.70 12.72 0.06
N LEU A 86 -4.02 13.71 0.61
CA LEU A 86 -3.97 13.99 2.03
C LEU A 86 -4.35 15.45 2.25
N VAL A 87 -5.39 15.68 3.05
CA VAL A 87 -5.77 17.02 3.47
C VAL A 87 -4.91 17.38 4.69
N LEU A 88 -4.03 18.36 4.54
CA LEU A 88 -3.26 18.92 5.67
C LEU A 88 -4.11 19.94 6.41
N ASP A 89 -4.81 20.78 5.66
CA ASP A 89 -5.72 21.78 6.19
C ASP A 89 -7.05 21.76 5.43
N LYS A 90 -8.16 21.64 6.16
CA LYS A 90 -9.52 21.53 5.62
C LYS A 90 -10.06 22.85 5.06
N GLY A 91 -9.50 24.00 5.46
CA GLY A 91 -10.06 25.30 5.09
C GLY A 91 -11.54 25.40 5.49
N LYS A 92 -12.41 25.75 4.53
CA LYS A 92 -13.87 25.90 4.74
C LYS A 92 -14.68 24.62 4.49
N SER A 93 -14.01 23.51 4.19
CA SER A 93 -14.68 22.24 3.85
C SER A 93 -15.05 21.40 5.07
N LYS A 94 -16.10 20.59 4.91
CA LYS A 94 -16.58 19.61 5.90
C LYS A 94 -16.08 18.19 5.62
N VAL A 95 -14.88 18.04 5.07
CA VAL A 95 -14.29 16.73 4.71
C VAL A 95 -14.07 15.79 5.91
N LEU A 96 -14.07 16.29 7.13
CA LEU A 96 -13.88 15.49 8.34
C LEU A 96 -15.12 14.69 8.77
N GLU A 97 -16.30 15.08 8.27
CA GLU A 97 -17.60 14.48 8.58
C GLU A 97 -17.92 13.28 7.68
N ILE A 98 -17.08 13.03 6.66
CA ILE A 98 -17.19 11.88 5.77
C ILE A 98 -17.10 10.58 6.61
N PRO A 99 -17.97 9.57 6.37
CA PRO A 99 -17.92 8.29 7.06
C PRO A 99 -16.52 7.65 6.99
N LYS A 100 -16.03 7.17 8.13
CA LYS A 100 -14.65 6.68 8.28
C LYS A 100 -14.65 5.17 8.42
N ASP A 101 -13.86 4.50 7.58
CA ASP A 101 -13.47 3.11 7.79
C ASP A 101 -12.28 3.06 8.75
N THR A 102 -12.47 3.63 9.95
CA THR A 102 -11.48 3.54 11.03
C THR A 102 -11.96 2.55 12.07
N PRO A 103 -11.30 1.40 12.28
CA PRO A 103 -11.45 0.68 13.53
C PRO A 103 -10.97 1.60 14.67
N PRO A 104 -11.72 1.71 15.79
CA PRO A 104 -11.49 2.69 16.84
C PRO A 104 -10.19 2.40 17.58
N GLY A 105 -9.12 3.11 17.21
CA GLY A 105 -7.84 3.11 17.91
C GLY A 105 -7.40 4.53 18.20
N SER A 106 -7.63 4.98 19.44
CA SER A 106 -7.16 6.25 20.02
C SER A 106 -7.83 7.55 19.54
N LYS A 107 -9.00 7.86 20.12
CA LYS A 107 -9.39 9.25 20.37
C LYS A 107 -8.37 9.86 21.35
N ARG A 108 -7.23 10.35 20.86
CA ARG A 108 -6.36 11.22 21.67
C ARG A 108 -6.85 12.65 21.50
N THR A 109 -7.97 12.95 22.14
CA THR A 109 -8.46 14.31 22.35
C THR A 109 -7.30 15.13 22.92
N GLN A 110 -7.07 16.31 22.36
CA GLN A 110 -6.04 17.25 22.81
C GLN A 110 -6.38 17.75 24.22
N LYS A 111 -6.09 16.95 25.26
CA LYS A 111 -6.05 17.44 26.64
C LYS A 111 -4.74 18.20 26.79
N LYS A 112 -4.84 19.54 26.86
CA LYS A 112 -3.78 20.51 27.18
C LYS A 112 -2.73 19.88 28.10
N ARG A 113 -1.49 19.76 27.64
CA ARG A 113 -0.37 19.39 28.51
C ARG A 113 -0.04 20.61 29.39
N LYS A 114 -0.42 20.58 30.67
CA LYS A 114 0.28 21.35 31.71
C LYS A 114 1.67 20.73 31.91
N PRO A 115 2.74 21.50 32.15
CA PRO A 115 4.08 20.96 32.36
C PRO A 115 4.20 20.49 33.82
N ILE A 116 4.60 19.24 34.05
CA ILE A 116 5.02 18.81 35.39
C ILE A 116 6.31 18.00 35.29
N THR A 117 7.18 18.41 36.19
CA THR A 117 8.55 18.09 36.53
C THR A 117 8.89 16.61 36.71
N LYS A 118 10.21 16.37 36.65
CA LYS A 118 10.95 15.13 36.93
C LYS A 118 10.37 14.35 38.12
N LYS A 119 10.30 13.01 38.00
CA LYS A 119 10.76 12.08 39.05
C LYS A 119 10.91 10.66 38.51
N THR A 120 12.05 10.09 38.87
CA THR A 120 12.52 8.71 38.78
C THR A 120 11.58 7.71 39.46
N SER A 121 11.52 6.46 38.99
CA SER A 121 11.68 5.24 39.82
C SER A 121 11.35 3.95 39.05
N LYS A 122 11.91 2.86 39.57
CA LYS A 122 12.14 1.53 39.01
C LYS A 122 10.91 0.59 39.10
N LYS A 123 11.08 -0.58 38.45
CA LYS A 123 10.57 -1.94 38.74
C LYS A 123 9.18 -2.34 38.24
N GLY A 124 9.13 -3.58 37.70
CA GLY A 124 7.94 -4.43 37.77
C GLY A 124 7.71 -5.36 36.57
N LYS A 125 8.15 -6.61 36.66
CA LYS A 125 7.85 -7.73 35.73
C LYS A 125 6.38 -8.18 35.88
N THR A 126 5.76 -8.73 34.82
CA THR A 126 5.09 -10.07 34.73
C THR A 126 4.20 -10.18 33.47
N LYS A 127 4.51 -11.11 32.55
CA LYS A 127 3.94 -12.46 32.30
C LYS A 127 2.65 -12.51 31.46
N LYS A 128 2.83 -13.02 30.23
CA LYS A 128 2.03 -14.02 29.47
C LYS A 128 0.49 -13.99 29.58
N LYS A 129 -0.15 -13.80 28.42
CA LYS A 129 -1.16 -14.76 27.90
C LYS A 129 -1.05 -14.86 26.37
N LYS A 130 -0.63 -16.02 25.90
CA LYS A 130 -0.65 -16.45 24.49
C LYS A 130 -2.05 -16.99 24.19
N GLN A 131 -2.60 -16.66 23.03
CA GLN A 131 -3.55 -17.53 22.34
C GLN A 131 -3.30 -17.52 20.82
N PRO A 132 -3.70 -18.60 20.12
CA PRO A 132 -2.87 -19.23 19.11
C PRO A 132 -3.63 -19.39 17.78
N ALA A 133 -3.26 -18.66 16.74
CA ALA A 133 -3.67 -19.01 15.38
C ALA A 133 -2.74 -18.31 14.40
N THR A 134 -2.36 -19.01 13.32
CA THR A 134 -1.62 -18.57 12.11
C THR A 134 -0.33 -19.35 11.80
N LYS A 135 -0.02 -20.45 12.49
CA LYS A 135 1.05 -21.37 12.03
C LYS A 135 0.68 -22.19 10.78
N LYS A 136 -0.61 -22.31 10.42
CA LYS A 136 -1.06 -23.09 9.23
C LYS A 136 -0.85 -22.39 7.87
N ILE A 137 -0.55 -21.09 7.83
CA ILE A 137 -0.45 -20.35 6.56
C ILE A 137 1.00 -20.30 6.04
N ARG A 138 2.01 -20.43 6.92
CA ARG A 138 3.42 -20.30 6.53
C ARG A 138 4.01 -21.52 5.81
N GLU A 139 3.47 -22.73 6.00
CA GLU A 139 3.96 -23.93 5.30
C GLU A 139 3.52 -24.02 3.84
N LYS A 140 2.30 -23.56 3.52
CA LYS A 140 1.77 -23.61 2.13
C LYS A 140 2.55 -22.72 1.16
N ILE A 141 3.22 -21.68 1.65
CA ILE A 141 3.99 -20.73 0.82
C ILE A 141 5.41 -21.25 0.51
N SER A 142 5.99 -22.08 1.39
CA SER A 142 7.34 -22.64 1.19
C SER A 142 7.38 -23.70 0.08
N GLN A 143 6.40 -24.60 0.04
CA GLN A 143 6.38 -25.71 -0.92
C GLN A 143 6.04 -25.29 -2.37
N LYS A 144 5.39 -24.13 -2.57
CA LYS A 144 5.10 -23.61 -3.92
C LYS A 144 6.31 -22.99 -4.60
N LYS A 145 7.33 -22.56 -3.85
CA LYS A 145 8.56 -21.95 -4.42
C LYS A 145 9.57 -22.99 -4.93
N SER A 146 9.70 -24.14 -4.26
CA SER A 146 10.63 -25.21 -4.67
C SER A 146 10.23 -25.92 -5.97
N LYS A 147 8.92 -26.08 -6.24
CA LYS A 147 8.42 -26.72 -7.48
C LYS A 147 8.58 -25.86 -8.75
N LYS A 148 8.53 -24.52 -8.63
CA LYS A 148 8.72 -23.61 -9.78
C LYS A 148 10.18 -23.47 -10.22
N ALA A 149 11.14 -23.64 -9.29
CA ALA A 149 12.57 -23.59 -9.61
C ALA A 149 13.03 -24.82 -10.42
N THR A 150 12.55 -26.01 -10.06
CA THR A 150 12.93 -27.29 -10.70
C THR A 150 12.37 -27.44 -12.13
N GLN A 151 11.23 -26.82 -12.45
CA GLN A 151 10.66 -26.86 -13.81
C GLN A 151 11.40 -25.94 -14.81
N LYS A 152 12.08 -24.89 -14.32
CA LYS A 152 12.83 -23.94 -15.15
C LYS A 152 14.21 -24.48 -15.56
N GLN A 153 14.84 -25.31 -14.73
CA GLN A 153 16.11 -25.99 -15.06
C GLN A 153 15.92 -27.10 -16.10
N LYS A 154 14.84 -27.92 -16.02
CA LYS A 154 14.55 -28.97 -17.02
C LYS A 154 14.27 -28.44 -18.44
N ARG A 155 13.77 -27.19 -18.57
CA ARG A 155 13.56 -26.55 -19.89
C ARG A 155 14.84 -26.02 -20.53
N LYS A 156 15.87 -25.68 -19.74
CA LYS A 156 17.18 -25.23 -20.27
C LYS A 156 18.02 -26.40 -20.79
N THR A 157 18.02 -27.55 -20.12
CA THR A 157 18.78 -28.74 -20.55
C THR A 157 18.22 -29.43 -21.80
N LYS A 158 16.91 -29.38 -22.04
CA LYS A 158 16.31 -29.87 -23.31
C LYS A 158 16.64 -29.00 -24.53
N LYS A 159 16.88 -27.69 -24.36
CA LYS A 159 17.26 -26.78 -25.45
C LYS A 159 18.72 -26.94 -25.86
N THR A 160 19.63 -27.23 -24.92
CA THR A 160 21.04 -27.51 -25.23
C THR A 160 21.23 -28.87 -25.89
N GLY A 161 20.51 -29.91 -25.44
CA GLY A 161 20.55 -31.26 -26.07
C GLY A 161 20.08 -31.30 -27.53
N LYS A 162 18.99 -30.58 -27.88
CA LYS A 162 18.53 -30.50 -29.29
C LYS A 162 19.51 -29.77 -30.22
N LYS A 163 20.35 -28.86 -29.68
CA LYS A 163 21.35 -28.10 -30.46
C LYS A 163 22.58 -28.95 -30.82
N ILE A 164 22.92 -29.95 -30.00
CA ILE A 164 24.04 -30.86 -30.23
C ILE A 164 23.67 -31.94 -31.27
N ILE A 165 22.46 -32.49 -31.21
CA ILE A 165 21.99 -33.52 -32.17
C ILE A 165 21.87 -32.94 -33.60
N LYS A 166 21.47 -31.67 -33.76
CA LYS A 166 21.43 -31.02 -35.09
C LYS A 166 22.83 -30.83 -35.71
N LYS A 167 23.87 -30.54 -34.90
CA LYS A 167 25.25 -30.41 -35.41
C LYS A 167 25.88 -31.76 -35.79
N GLY A 168 25.46 -32.85 -35.16
CA GLY A 168 25.91 -34.22 -35.50
C GLY A 168 25.38 -34.72 -36.85
N LYS A 169 24.13 -34.37 -37.21
CA LYS A 169 23.53 -34.80 -38.49
C LYS A 169 24.11 -34.08 -39.71
N THR A 170 24.58 -32.84 -39.57
CA THR A 170 25.21 -32.08 -40.67
C THR A 170 26.66 -32.47 -40.97
N LYS A 171 27.34 -33.18 -40.08
CA LYS A 171 28.71 -33.68 -40.32
C LYS A 171 28.74 -35.04 -41.04
N LYS A 172 27.72 -35.91 -40.87
CA LYS A 172 27.67 -37.22 -41.54
C LYS A 172 27.32 -37.16 -43.04
N THR A 173 26.77 -36.06 -43.54
CA THR A 173 26.46 -35.89 -44.98
C THR A 173 27.59 -35.25 -45.79
N LYS A 174 28.66 -34.73 -45.16
CA LYS A 174 29.78 -34.11 -45.87
C LYS A 174 30.94 -35.05 -46.20
N THR A 175 30.95 -36.28 -45.70
CA THR A 175 32.00 -37.28 -45.98
C THR A 175 31.65 -38.30 -47.08
N LYS A 176 30.52 -38.15 -47.78
CA LYS A 176 30.12 -39.05 -48.88
C LYS A 176 30.14 -38.40 -50.27
N LYS A 177 30.84 -37.25 -50.43
CA LYS A 177 30.90 -36.51 -51.70
C LYS A 177 32.29 -35.97 -52.03
N ARG A 178 33.34 -36.73 -51.75
CA ARG A 178 34.67 -36.53 -52.36
C ARG A 178 35.35 -37.90 -52.54
N ARG A 179 35.45 -38.28 -53.83
CA ARG A 179 36.20 -39.41 -54.40
C ARG A 179 35.55 -40.77 -54.24
#